data_AF-A0A399UCQ7-F1
#
_entry.id   AF-A0A399UCQ7-F1
#
_cell.length_a   1.000
_cell.length_b   1.000
_cell.length_c   1.000
_cell.angle_alpha   90.00
_cell.angle_beta   90.00
_cell.angle_gamma   90.00
#
_symmetry.space_group_name_H-M   'P 1'
#
loop_
_entity.id
_entity.type
_entity.pdbx_description
1 polymer ?
#
loop_
_entity_poly.entity_id
_entity_poly.type
_entity_poly.pdbx_seq_one_letter_code
_entity_poly.pdbx_strand_id
1 'polypeptide(L)' 'MAGLLVIIIWMGCVYLVLKGISILQIGMASNNASRGGLIAIGFAALTVSIIAALFFLRASGEQASALSSLGGF' A
#
# COMPACT_ATOMS: atom_id res chain seq x y z
N MET A 1 23.27 0.13 1.98
CA MET A 1 22.03 0.73 2.56
C MET A 1 20.77 0.43 1.76
N ALA A 2 20.85 0.01 0.50
CA ALA A 2 19.67 -0.30 -0.33
C ALA A 2 18.78 -1.44 0.21
N GLY A 3 19.34 -2.42 0.94
CA GLY A 3 18.53 -3.45 1.62
C GLY A 3 17.57 -2.87 2.67
N LEU A 4 17.97 -1.78 3.35
CA LEU A 4 17.12 -1.09 4.34
C LEU A 4 15.99 -0.32 3.65
N LEU A 5 16.25 0.26 2.46
CA LEU A 5 15.22 0.88 1.63
C LEU A 5 14.16 -0.12 1.17
N VAL A 6 14.55 -1.33 0.76
CA VAL A 6 13.61 -2.40 0.38
C VAL A 6 12.68 -2.73 1.55
N ILE A 7 13.23 -2.90 2.75
CA ILE A 7 12.43 -3.19 3.96
C ILE A 7 11.44 -2.04 4.26
N ILE A 8 11.90 -0.79 4.18
CA ILE A 8 11.02 0.38 4.40
C ILE A 8 9.88 0.41 3.36
N ILE A 9 10.17 0.12 2.09
CA ILE A 9 9.13 0.11 1.04
C ILE A 9 8.13 -1.03 1.28
N TRP A 10 8.59 -2.21 1.70
CA TRP A 10 7.71 -3.31 2.10
C TRP A 10 6.79 -2.92 3.26
N MET A 11 7.33 -2.32 4.31
CA MET A 11 6.53 -1.80 5.43
C MET A 11 5.56 -0.70 4.99
N GLY A 12 6.00 0.17 4.07
CA GLY A 12 5.18 1.22 3.45
C GLY A 12 4.01 0.66 2.65
N CYS A 13 4.22 -0.43 1.90
CA CYS A 13 3.16 -1.11 1.14
C CYS A 13 2.09 -1.67 2.07
N VAL A 14 2.50 -2.34 3.16
CA VAL A 14 1.56 -2.84 4.18
C VAL A 14 0.79 -1.69 4.82
N TYR A 15 1.49 -0.60 5.18
CA TYR A 15 0.86 0.59 5.74
C TYR A 15 -0.16 1.22 4.79
N LEU A 16 0.14 1.30 3.49
CA LEU A 16 -0.75 1.84 2.46
C LEU A 16 -2.08 1.07 2.39
N VAL A 17 -2.01 -0.26 2.44
CA VAL A 17 -3.20 -1.12 2.45
C VAL A 17 -4.00 -0.93 3.74
N LEU A 18 -3.34 -0.98 4.90
CA LEU A 18 -3.99 -0.74 6.21
C LEU A 18 -4.66 0.64 6.26
N LYS A 19 -4.05 1.66 5.66
CA LYS A 19 -4.64 2.99 5.56
C LYS A 19 -5.90 2.99 4.71
N GLY A 20 -5.89 2.30 3.57
CA GLY A 20 -7.07 2.10 2.72
C GLY A 20 -8.22 1.44 3.48
N ILE A 21 -7.94 0.40 4.26
CA ILE A 21 -8.91 -0.28 5.12
C ILE A 21 -9.50 0.68 6.16
N SER A 22 -8.65 1.52 6.77
CA SER A 22 -9.07 2.51 7.76
C SER A 22 -10.06 3.52 7.19
N ILE A 23 -9.85 3.97 5.95
CA ILE A 23 -10.75 4.90 5.25
C ILE A 23 -12.10 4.24 4.96
N LEU A 24 -12.10 2.96 4.54
CA LEU A 24 -13.32 2.20 4.33
C LEU A 24 -14.10 2.01 5.65
N GLN A 25 -13.41 1.73 6.75
CA GLN A 25 -14.02 1.60 8.08
C GLN A 25 -14.68 2.90 8.54
N ILE A 26 -14.07 4.06 8.28
CA ILE A 26 -14.68 5.37 8.57
C ILE A 26 -16.00 5.53 7.80
N GLY A 27 -16.03 5.15 6.53
CA GLY A 27 -17.25 5.17 5.72
C GLY A 27 -18.33 4.22 6.26
N MET A 28 -17.95 3.02 6.69
CA MET A 28 -18.87 2.01 7.25
C MET A 28 -19.46 2.41 8.60
N ALA A 29 -18.65 3.05 9.46
CA ALA A 29 -19.06 3.53 10.78
C ALA A 29 -19.83 4.86 10.74
N SER A 30 -19.88 5.53 9.58
CA SER A 30 -20.63 6.78 9.42
C SER A 30 -22.14 6.56 9.54
N ASN A 31 -22.80 7.41 10.32
CA ASN A 31 -24.26 7.41 10.49
C ASN A 31 -24.96 8.51 9.66
N ASN A 32 -24.28 9.04 8.64
CA ASN A 32 -24.80 10.11 7.79
C ASN A 32 -25.71 9.57 6.67
N ALA A 33 -26.64 10.40 6.20
CA ALA A 33 -27.51 10.07 5.05
C ALA A 33 -26.71 9.69 3.78
N SER A 34 -25.50 10.24 3.63
CA SER A 34 -24.58 9.98 2.51
C SER A 34 -23.64 8.78 2.73
N ARG A 35 -23.95 7.86 3.66
CA ARG A 35 -23.13 6.69 3.99
C ARG A 35 -22.73 5.86 2.76
N GLY A 36 -23.64 5.68 1.81
CA GLY A 36 -23.35 4.94 0.58
C GLY A 36 -22.22 5.57 -0.25
N GLY A 37 -22.20 6.90 -0.36
CA GLY A 37 -21.12 7.63 -1.05
C GLY A 37 -19.78 7.52 -0.34
N LEU A 38 -19.77 7.56 1.00
CA LEU A 38 -18.56 7.39 1.79
C LEU A 38 -17.98 5.97 1.69
N ILE A 39 -18.84 4.95 1.66
CA ILE A 39 -18.42 3.56 1.44
C ILE A 39 -17.83 3.39 0.04
N ALA A 40 -18.45 3.97 -0.99
CA ALA A 40 -17.94 3.91 -2.36
C ALA A 40 -16.55 4.56 -2.49
N ILE A 41 -16.35 5.73 -1.86
CA ILE A 41 -15.04 6.41 -1.81
C ILE A 41 -14.03 5.56 -1.04
N GLY A 42 -14.44 4.96 0.08
CA GLY A 42 -13.58 4.04 0.85
C GLY A 42 -13.14 2.83 0.03
N PHE A 43 -14.03 2.24 -0.76
CA PHE A 43 -13.71 1.13 -1.65
C PHE A 43 -12.76 1.55 -2.78
N ALA A 44 -12.98 2.74 -3.37
CA ALA A 44 -12.09 3.29 -4.38
C ALA A 44 -10.69 3.55 -3.80
N ALA A 45 -10.60 4.15 -2.62
CA ALA A 45 -9.33 4.41 -1.93
C ALA A 45 -8.56 3.12 -1.59
N LEU A 46 -9.27 2.08 -1.13
CA LEU A 46 -8.69 0.76 -0.86
C LEU A 46 -8.16 0.10 -2.16
N THR A 47 -8.92 0.19 -3.24
CA THR A 47 -8.50 -0.40 -4.53
C THR A 47 -7.24 0.28 -5.05
N VAL A 48 -7.19 1.61 -4.99
CA VAL A 48 -6.01 2.40 -5.39
C VAL A 48 -4.81 2.07 -4.50
N SER A 49 -5.00 1.91 -3.18
CA SER A 49 -3.89 1.59 -2.28
C SER A 49 -3.31 0.19 -2.54
N ILE A 50 -4.14 -0.79 -2.88
CA ILE A 50 -3.69 -2.14 -3.28
C ILE A 50 -2.89 -2.09 -4.58
N ILE A 51 -3.38 -1.36 -5.60
CA ILE A 51 -2.68 -1.22 -6.88
C ILE A 51 -1.32 -0.55 -6.68
N ALA A 52 -1.28 0.54 -5.91
CA ALA A 52 -0.04 1.24 -5.59
C ALA A 52 0.94 0.33 -4.84
N ALA A 53 0.47 -0.42 -3.84
CA ALA A 53 1.30 -1.37 -3.10
C ALA A 53 1.90 -2.44 -4.02
N LEU A 54 1.12 -3.03 -4.92
CA LEU A 54 1.63 -4.02 -5.89
C LEU A 54 2.70 -3.44 -6.82
N PHE A 55 2.52 -2.20 -7.28
CA PHE A 55 3.51 -1.50 -8.10
C PHE A 55 4.83 -1.30 -7.35
N PHE A 56 4.77 -0.77 -6.11
CA PHE A 56 5.95 -0.56 -5.28
C PHE A 56 6.64 -1.86 -4.89
N LEU A 57 5.89 -2.95 -4.70
CA LEU A 57 6.43 -4.25 -4.35
C LEU A 57 7.23 -4.87 -5.50
N ARG A 58 6.75 -4.72 -6.76
CA ARG A 58 7.53 -5.09 -7.95
C ARG A 58 8.79 -4.26 -8.11
N ALA A 59 8.67 -2.94 -8.00
CA ALA A 59 9.82 -2.02 -8.08
C ALA A 59 10.87 -2.30 -6.98
N SER A 60 10.45 -2.78 -5.81
CA SER A 60 11.34 -3.18 -4.72
C SER A 60 12.05 -4.50 -5.00
N GLY A 61 11.39 -5.45 -5.65
CA GLY A 61 11.98 -6.72 -6.06
C GLY A 61 13.13 -6.53 -7.06
N GLU A 62 12.94 -5.65 -8.04
CA GLU A 62 13.99 -5.28 -9.00
C GLU A 62 15.20 -4.64 -8.29
N GLN A 63 14.97 -3.70 -7.37
CA GLN A 63 16.03 -3.09 -6.56
C GLN A 63 16.79 -4.11 -5.70
N ALA A 64 16.10 -5.09 -5.13
CA ALA A 64 16.72 -6.16 -4.36
C ALA A 64 17.60 -7.06 -5.25
N SER A 65 17.13 -7.43 -6.44
CA SER A 65 17.91 -8.23 -7.41
C SER A 65 19.15 -7.51 -7.92
N ALA A 66 19.03 -6.22 -8.24
CA ALA A 66 20.17 -5.40 -8.65
C ALA A 66 21.23 -5.31 -7.55
N LEU A 67 20.80 -5.16 -6.29
CA LEU A 67 21.71 -5.15 -5.15
C LEU A 67 22.40 -6.51 -4.94
N SER A 68 21.66 -7.62 -5.12
CA SER A 68 22.24 -8.97 -5.07
C SER A 68 23.28 -9.21 -6.17
N SER A 69 23.11 -8.61 -7.35
CA SER A 69 24.09 -8.71 -8.44
C SER A 69 25.35 -7.85 -8.24
N LEU A 70 25.25 -6.77 -7.46
CA LEU A 70 26.35 -5.83 -7.17
C LEU A 70 27.14 -6.21 -5.91
N GLY A 71 26.48 -6.84 -4.93
CA GLY A 71 27.05 -7.18 -3.63
C GLY A 71 27.57 -8.60 -3.51
N GLY A 72 28.02 -9.20 -4.62
CA GLY A 72 28.46 -10.60 -4.69
C GLY A 72 29.22 -11.08 -3.45
N PHE A 73 28.54 -11.94 -2.70
CA PHE A 73 29.14 -13.15 -2.16
C PHE A 73 28.97 -14.24 -3.22
#